data_AF-A0A3A4K7U9-F1
#
_entry.id   AF-A0A3A4K7U9-F1
#
_cell.length_a   1.000
_cell.length_b   1.000
_cell.length_c   1.000
_cell.angle_alpha   90.00
_cell.angle_beta   90.00
_cell.angle_gamma   90.00
#
_symmetry.space_group_name_H-M   'P 1'
#
loop_
_entity.id
_entity.type
_entity.pdbx_description
1 polymer ?
#
loop_
_entity_poly.entity_id
_entity_poly.type
_entity_poly.pdbx_seq_one_letter_code
_entity_poly.pdbx_strand_id
1 'polypeptide(L)'
;MDDEYGGRAAEETETVASRYAWRELSLSDAVALWKELAEWADWLRHRYQLGSRVPPCWWQHEVVVEELTALMAAHTAAYSVPAEQRDLAREDMAAWHTQWLWPTIERLTRISDFSACRPTGCRYQRHRQTTLDGLRDHIDRIATRGDRATGNGS
;
A
#
# COMPACT_ATOMS: atom_id res chain seq x y z
N MET A 1 6.81 53.23 -10.98
CA MET A 1 7.38 51.98 -11.50
C MET A 1 6.77 50.84 -10.70
N ASP A 2 5.46 50.76 -10.84
CA ASP A 2 4.62 49.61 -11.17
C ASP A 2 4.98 48.25 -10.56
N ASP A 3 4.11 47.89 -9.63
CA ASP A 3 3.82 46.57 -9.10
C ASP A 3 3.51 45.57 -10.21
N GLU A 4 4.41 44.61 -10.45
CA GLU A 4 4.06 43.40 -11.19
C GLU A 4 4.99 42.25 -10.78
N TYR A 5 4.64 41.54 -9.71
CA TYR A 5 5.06 40.15 -9.55
C TYR A 5 3.80 39.31 -9.40
N GLY A 6 3.28 38.92 -10.56
CA GLY A 6 2.08 38.14 -10.73
C GLY A 6 2.07 36.92 -9.81
N GLY A 7 0.96 36.77 -9.09
CA GLY A 7 0.65 35.57 -8.34
C GLY A 7 0.70 34.37 -9.28
N ARG A 8 1.68 33.49 -9.04
CA ARG A 8 1.70 32.17 -9.64
C ARG A 8 0.53 31.39 -9.04
N ALA A 9 -0.58 31.34 -9.77
CA ALA A 9 -1.68 30.46 -9.48
C ALA A 9 -1.10 29.05 -9.27
N ALA A 10 -1.35 28.46 -8.10
CA ALA A 10 -1.01 27.07 -7.83
C ALA A 10 -1.77 26.22 -8.86
N GLU A 11 -1.03 25.64 -9.79
CA GLU A 11 -1.55 24.72 -10.79
C GLU A 11 -2.10 23.51 -10.03
N GLU A 12 -3.43 23.38 -9.97
CA GLU A 12 -4.09 22.22 -9.38
C GLU A 12 -3.61 20.98 -10.12
N THR A 13 -2.67 20.27 -9.51
CA THR A 13 -2.02 19.12 -10.13
C THR A 13 -3.01 17.98 -10.12
N GLU A 14 -3.39 17.49 -11.30
CA GLU A 14 -4.26 16.33 -11.47
C GLU A 14 -3.74 15.16 -10.64
N THR A 15 -4.58 14.63 -9.73
CA THR A 15 -4.21 13.53 -8.85
C THR A 15 -4.42 12.21 -9.58
N VAL A 16 -3.33 11.47 -9.80
CA VAL A 16 -3.36 10.15 -10.43
C VAL A 16 -3.03 9.05 -9.42
N ALA A 17 -3.57 7.87 -9.66
CA ALA A 17 -3.30 6.68 -8.86
C ALA A 17 -1.80 6.30 -8.90
N SER A 18 -1.27 5.87 -7.75
CA SER A 18 0.09 5.32 -7.69
C SER A 18 0.18 4.02 -8.50
N ARG A 19 1.35 3.72 -9.10
CA ARG A 19 1.60 2.44 -9.80
C ARG A 19 1.50 1.20 -8.89
N TYR A 20 1.42 1.41 -7.58
CA TYR A 20 1.23 0.37 -6.56
C TYR A 20 -0.25 0.17 -6.18
N ALA A 21 -1.17 0.97 -6.72
CA ALA A 21 -2.59 0.95 -6.36
C ALA A 21 -3.33 -0.19 -7.08
N TRP A 22 -3.21 -1.43 -6.60
CA TRP A 22 -3.76 -2.64 -7.22
C TRP A 22 -5.20 -2.51 -7.74
N ARG A 23 -6.08 -1.81 -7.01
CA ARG A 23 -7.48 -1.60 -7.38
C ARG A 23 -7.68 -0.78 -8.67
N GLU A 24 -6.70 0.05 -9.01
CA GLU A 24 -6.79 1.04 -10.08
C GLU A 24 -5.89 0.68 -11.28
N LEU A 25 -5.15 -0.42 -11.18
CA LEU A 25 -4.26 -0.87 -12.26
C LEU A 25 -5.03 -1.45 -13.44
N SER A 26 -4.51 -1.16 -14.64
CA SER A 26 -4.83 -1.94 -15.83
C SER A 26 -4.32 -3.38 -15.67
N LEU A 27 -4.84 -4.31 -16.47
CA LEU A 27 -4.37 -5.70 -16.44
C LEU A 27 -2.87 -5.80 -16.76
N SER A 28 -2.35 -5.00 -17.70
CA SER A 28 -0.92 -5.01 -18.05
C SER A 28 -0.06 -4.50 -16.90
N ASP A 29 -0.50 -3.44 -16.21
CA ASP A 29 0.25 -2.87 -15.09
C ASP A 29 0.22 -3.81 -13.88
N ALA A 30 -0.92 -4.45 -13.62
CA ALA A 30 -1.04 -5.47 -12.58
C ALA A 30 -0.08 -6.66 -12.85
N VAL A 31 0.02 -7.12 -14.11
CA VAL A 31 0.97 -8.19 -14.48
C VAL A 31 2.42 -7.74 -14.27
N ALA A 32 2.76 -6.50 -14.63
CA ALA A 32 4.10 -5.96 -14.42
C ALA A 32 4.44 -5.88 -12.92
N LEU A 33 3.52 -5.35 -12.11
CA LEU A 33 3.70 -5.25 -10.67
C LEU A 33 3.79 -6.62 -10.00
N TRP A 34 3.02 -7.62 -10.45
CA TRP A 34 3.12 -8.98 -9.94
C TRP A 34 4.50 -9.60 -10.16
N LYS A 35 5.12 -9.35 -11.32
CA LYS A 35 6.48 -9.84 -11.60
C LYS A 35 7.51 -9.17 -10.70
N GLU A 36 7.45 -7.85 -10.57
CA GLU A 36 8.32 -7.06 -9.69
C GLU A 36 8.20 -7.54 -8.24
N LEU A 37 6.97 -7.65 -7.74
CA LEU A 37 6.70 -8.08 -6.37
C LEU A 37 7.12 -9.52 -6.12
N ALA A 38 6.92 -10.43 -7.07
CA ALA A 38 7.31 -11.83 -6.91
C ALA A 38 8.83 -12.00 -6.78
N GLU A 39 9.60 -11.31 -7.64
CA GLU A 39 11.06 -11.32 -7.58
C GLU A 39 11.57 -10.69 -6.27
N TRP A 40 11.03 -9.52 -5.91
CA TRP A 40 11.43 -8.83 -4.68
C TRP A 40 11.07 -9.63 -3.41
N ALA A 41 9.88 -10.22 -3.36
CA ALA A 41 9.47 -11.04 -2.23
C ALA A 41 10.32 -12.30 -2.10
N ASP A 42 10.74 -12.90 -3.22
CA ASP A 42 11.65 -14.05 -3.18
C ASP A 42 13.02 -13.66 -2.62
N TRP A 43 13.59 -12.54 -3.08
CA TRP A 43 14.82 -11.98 -2.50
C TRP A 43 14.67 -11.73 -1.00
N LEU A 44 13.59 -11.07 -0.58
CA LEU A 44 13.36 -10.71 0.82
C LEU A 44 13.29 -11.97 1.69
N ARG A 45 12.53 -12.97 1.25
CA ARG A 45 12.33 -14.24 1.95
C ARG A 45 13.65 -14.96 2.19
N HIS A 46 14.52 -15.02 1.18
CA HIS A 46 15.83 -15.65 1.29
C HIS A 46 16.82 -14.80 2.11
N ARG A 47 16.87 -13.49 1.88
CA ARG A 47 17.80 -12.57 2.55
C ARG A 47 17.57 -12.50 4.05
N TYR A 48 16.30 -12.46 4.48
CA TYR A 48 15.91 -12.31 5.88
C TYR A 48 15.44 -13.63 6.53
N GLN A 49 15.57 -14.76 5.84
CA GLN A 49 15.20 -16.09 6.33
C GLN A 49 13.76 -16.14 6.89
N LEU A 50 12.81 -15.61 6.10
CA LEU A 50 11.45 -15.32 6.60
C LEU A 50 10.53 -16.54 6.68
N GLY A 51 10.96 -17.73 6.23
CA GLY A 51 10.30 -19.02 6.50
C GLY A 51 8.76 -18.97 6.52
N SER A 52 8.16 -19.31 7.67
CA SER A 52 6.71 -19.28 7.89
C SER A 52 6.12 -17.89 8.11
N ARG A 53 6.94 -16.86 8.33
CA ARG A 53 6.48 -15.46 8.46
C ARG A 53 6.09 -14.87 7.10
N VAL A 54 6.69 -15.36 6.02
CA VAL A 54 6.27 -15.09 4.64
C VAL A 54 6.30 -16.41 3.86
N PRO A 55 5.24 -17.23 3.95
CA PRO A 55 5.21 -18.57 3.38
C PRO A 55 5.21 -18.54 1.84
N PRO A 56 5.56 -19.64 1.15
CA PRO A 56 5.56 -19.70 -0.33
C PRO A 56 4.22 -19.32 -0.98
N CYS A 57 3.12 -19.49 -0.25
CA CYS A 57 1.77 -19.16 -0.70
C CYS A 57 1.34 -17.71 -0.38
N TRP A 58 2.24 -16.82 0.07
CA TRP A 58 1.91 -15.44 0.45
C TRP A 58 1.02 -14.71 -0.57
N TRP A 59 1.22 -14.97 -1.86
CA TRP A 59 0.46 -14.37 -2.97
C TRP A 59 -1.03 -14.72 -2.99
N GLN A 60 -1.43 -15.78 -2.29
CA GLN A 60 -2.85 -16.14 -2.11
C GLN A 60 -3.54 -15.26 -1.05
N HIS A 61 -2.76 -14.62 -0.17
CA HIS A 61 -3.25 -13.80 0.94
C HIS A 61 -3.24 -12.33 0.53
N GLU A 62 -4.39 -11.78 0.13
CA GLU A 62 -4.46 -10.40 -0.44
C GLU A 62 -3.86 -9.33 0.43
N VAL A 63 -4.19 -9.36 1.72
CA VAL A 63 -3.67 -8.36 2.66
C VAL A 63 -2.14 -8.42 2.73
N VAL A 64 -1.55 -9.59 2.50
CA VAL A 64 -0.09 -9.78 2.44
C VAL A 64 0.46 -9.21 1.13
N VAL A 65 -0.26 -9.33 0.02
CA VAL A 65 0.11 -8.70 -1.27
C VAL A 65 0.19 -7.18 -1.10
N GLU A 66 -0.82 -6.57 -0.48
CA GLU A 66 -0.86 -5.12 -0.22
C GLU A 66 0.31 -4.68 0.68
N GLU A 67 0.51 -5.34 1.82
CA GLU A 67 1.57 -5.01 2.79
C GLU A 67 2.97 -5.22 2.21
N LEU A 68 3.20 -6.30 1.44
CA LEU A 68 4.48 -6.52 0.77
C LEU A 68 4.72 -5.51 -0.37
N THR A 69 3.68 -5.09 -1.09
CA THR A 69 3.80 -4.03 -2.12
C THR A 69 4.23 -2.71 -1.48
N ALA A 70 3.60 -2.32 -0.37
CA ALA A 70 3.97 -1.13 0.37
C ALA A 70 5.41 -1.21 0.93
N LEU A 71 5.79 -2.38 1.48
CA LEU A 71 7.14 -2.58 2.00
C LEU A 71 8.21 -2.57 0.90
N MET A 72 7.91 -3.13 -0.28
CA MET A 72 8.74 -3.04 -1.47
C MET A 72 8.92 -1.59 -1.91
N ALA A 73 7.83 -0.81 -1.96
CA ALA A 73 7.89 0.61 -2.31
C ALA A 73 8.78 1.39 -1.33
N ALA A 74 8.65 1.13 -0.02
CA ALA A 74 9.48 1.74 1.02
C ALA A 74 10.95 1.31 0.90
N HIS A 75 11.23 0.05 0.55
CA HIS A 75 12.59 -0.40 0.26
C HIS A 75 13.18 0.35 -0.93
N THR A 76 12.44 0.43 -2.05
CA THR A 76 12.89 1.15 -3.23
C THR A 76 13.18 2.62 -2.93
N ALA A 77 12.34 3.30 -2.13
CA ALA A 77 12.58 4.67 -1.72
C ALA A 77 13.82 4.84 -0.81
N ALA A 78 14.08 3.88 0.08
CA ALA A 78 15.27 3.93 0.94
C ALA A 78 16.57 3.67 0.14
N TYR A 79 16.53 2.77 -0.84
CA TYR A 79 17.72 2.28 -1.55
C TYR A 79 17.95 2.86 -2.95
N SER A 80 17.01 3.64 -3.49
CA SER A 80 17.16 4.29 -4.79
C SER A 80 17.35 5.79 -4.62
N VAL A 81 18.49 6.29 -5.08
CA VAL A 81 18.84 7.71 -5.04
C VAL A 81 19.38 8.19 -6.36
N PRO A 82 19.35 9.52 -6.61
CA PRO A 82 20.14 10.12 -7.66
C PRO A 82 21.61 9.69 -7.57
N ALA A 83 22.26 9.52 -8.73
CA ALA A 83 23.61 8.96 -8.81
C ALA A 83 24.63 9.77 -8.01
N GLU A 84 24.45 11.09 -7.94
CA GLU A 84 25.27 12.02 -7.18
C GLU A 84 25.17 11.84 -5.65
N GLN A 85 24.13 11.16 -5.15
CA GLN A 85 23.93 10.89 -3.73
C GLN A 85 24.32 9.45 -3.33
N ARG A 86 24.78 8.63 -4.27
CA ARG A 86 25.04 7.20 -4.07
C ARG A 86 25.97 6.91 -2.88
N ASP A 87 27.00 7.73 -2.70
CA ASP A 87 28.06 7.49 -1.72
C ASP A 87 27.82 8.28 -0.41
N LEU A 88 26.68 8.96 -0.27
CA LEU A 88 26.31 9.69 0.95
C LEU A 88 25.76 8.73 2.02
N ALA A 89 26.19 8.94 3.25
CA ALA A 89 25.60 8.25 4.40
C ALA A 89 24.16 8.73 4.63
N ARG A 90 23.23 7.80 4.80
CA ARG A 90 21.79 8.07 4.94
C ARG A 90 21.17 7.18 6.01
N GLU A 91 20.23 7.74 6.77
CA GLU A 91 19.53 7.03 7.84
C GLU A 91 18.34 6.20 7.34
N ASP A 92 17.84 6.47 6.14
CA ASP A 92 16.67 5.80 5.56
C ASP A 92 16.80 4.29 5.50
N MET A 93 18.02 3.77 5.29
CA MET A 93 18.30 2.33 5.28
C MET A 93 18.15 1.70 6.68
N ALA A 94 18.55 2.42 7.74
CA ALA A 94 18.36 1.98 9.11
C ALA A 94 16.88 2.11 9.53
N ALA A 95 16.22 3.20 9.12
CA ALA A 95 14.79 3.40 9.30
C ALA A 95 13.98 2.30 8.58
N TRP A 96 14.38 1.89 7.37
CA TRP A 96 13.75 0.78 6.64
C TRP A 96 13.68 -0.50 7.48
N HIS A 97 14.75 -0.86 8.19
CA HIS A 97 14.75 -2.04 9.04
C HIS A 97 13.88 -1.87 10.29
N THR A 98 13.98 -0.73 10.96
CA THR A 98 13.40 -0.53 12.30
C THR A 98 11.94 -0.07 12.27
N GLN A 99 11.56 0.72 11.28
CA GLN A 99 10.23 1.33 11.17
C GLN A 99 9.31 0.60 10.18
N TRP A 100 9.88 -0.11 9.20
CA TRP A 100 9.11 -0.69 8.10
C TRP A 100 9.20 -2.22 8.05
N LEU A 101 10.38 -2.79 7.81
CA LEU A 101 10.57 -4.24 7.64
C LEU A 101 10.01 -5.04 8.81
N TRP A 102 10.62 -4.94 9.99
CA TRP A 102 10.25 -5.80 11.11
C TRP A 102 8.80 -5.57 11.58
N PRO A 103 8.33 -4.31 11.70
CA PRO A 103 6.93 -4.04 12.02
C PRO A 103 5.94 -4.64 11.00
N THR A 104 6.24 -4.59 9.70
CA THR A 104 5.39 -5.23 8.68
C THR A 104 5.43 -6.74 8.82
N ILE A 105 6.60 -7.37 8.93
CA ILE A 105 6.72 -8.83 9.07
C ILE A 105 5.95 -9.35 10.30
N GLU A 106 6.05 -8.66 11.44
CA GLU A 106 5.29 -9.00 12.64
C GLU A 106 3.78 -8.85 12.42
N ARG A 107 3.36 -7.79 11.72
CA ARG A 107 1.96 -7.57 11.37
C ARG A 107 1.41 -8.65 10.44
N LEU A 108 2.17 -9.10 9.45
CA LEU A 108 1.75 -10.16 8.52
C LEU A 108 1.27 -11.42 9.26
N THR A 109 2.01 -11.81 10.31
CA THR A 109 1.66 -12.99 11.13
C THR A 109 0.39 -12.83 11.97
N ARG A 110 -0.10 -11.59 12.14
CA ARG A 110 -1.32 -11.29 12.91
C ARG A 110 -2.52 -11.08 12.01
N ILE A 111 -2.33 -10.47 10.85
CA ILE A 111 -3.42 -10.10 9.92
C ILE A 111 -3.76 -11.24 8.95
N SER A 112 -2.90 -12.25 8.85
CA SER A 112 -3.12 -13.42 8.03
C SER A 112 -2.82 -14.69 8.80
N ASP A 113 -3.74 -15.66 8.74
CA ASP A 113 -3.53 -16.96 9.35
C ASP A 113 -2.60 -17.82 8.48
N PHE A 114 -1.34 -17.93 8.89
CA PHE A 114 -0.36 -18.80 8.26
C PHE A 114 -0.29 -20.20 8.88
N SER A 115 -1.07 -20.51 9.91
CA SER A 115 -0.98 -21.80 10.64
C SER A 115 -1.24 -23.01 9.75
N ALA A 116 -2.08 -22.84 8.72
CA ALA A 116 -2.40 -23.88 7.74
C ALA A 116 -1.50 -23.87 6.49
N CYS A 117 -0.54 -22.94 6.38
CA CYS A 117 0.33 -22.82 5.22
C CYS A 117 1.40 -23.89 5.23
N ARG A 118 1.49 -24.66 4.14
CA ARG A 118 2.52 -25.70 3.96
C ARG A 118 3.29 -25.43 2.66
N PRO A 119 4.53 -25.94 2.52
CA PRO A 119 5.31 -25.77 1.30
C PRO A 119 4.59 -26.24 0.03
N THR A 120 3.77 -27.29 0.15
CA THR A 120 3.08 -27.93 -0.99
C THR A 120 1.60 -27.56 -1.09
N GLY A 121 1.08 -26.68 -0.23
CA GLY A 121 -0.32 -26.32 -0.27
C GLY A 121 -0.74 -25.31 0.79
N CYS A 122 -1.71 -24.47 0.42
CA CYS A 122 -2.33 -23.50 1.30
C CYS A 122 -3.85 -23.76 1.32
N ARG A 123 -4.45 -23.63 2.51
CA ARG A 123 -5.91 -23.70 2.69
C ARG A 123 -6.53 -22.34 2.98
N TYR A 124 -5.79 -21.26 2.71
CA TYR A 124 -6.31 -19.91 2.87
C TYR A 124 -7.57 -19.74 2.03
N GLN A 125 -8.63 -19.29 2.68
CA GLN A 125 -9.89 -18.94 2.03
C GLN A 125 -10.18 -17.48 2.28
N ARG A 126 -10.53 -16.77 1.21
CA ARG A 126 -11.01 -15.40 1.36
C ARG A 126 -12.42 -15.43 1.89
N HIS A 127 -12.59 -14.89 3.09
CA HIS A 127 -13.91 -14.66 3.64
C HIS A 127 -14.43 -13.33 3.11
N ARG A 128 -15.51 -13.38 2.32
CA ARG A 128 -16.23 -12.18 1.92
C ARG A 128 -16.70 -11.48 3.18
N GLN A 129 -16.23 -10.25 3.39
CA GLN A 129 -16.71 -9.41 4.48
C GLN A 129 -18.08 -8.86 4.09
N THR A 130 -19.04 -9.00 4.98
CA THR A 130 -20.40 -8.46 4.80
C THR A 130 -20.55 -7.22 5.65
N THR A 131 -21.04 -6.14 5.05
CA THR A 131 -21.53 -5.00 5.81
C THR A 131 -22.90 -5.35 6.40
N LEU A 132 -23.19 -4.85 7.60
CA LEU A 132 -24.54 -4.87 8.15
C LEU A 132 -25.53 -4.15 7.21
N ASP A 133 -26.76 -4.65 7.19
CA ASP A 133 -27.87 -4.04 6.46
C ASP A 133 -28.16 -2.61 6.96
N GLY A 134 -28.68 -1.76 6.08
CA GLY A 134 -29.04 -0.37 6.41
C GLY A 134 -27.89 0.65 6.32
N LEU A 135 -26.69 0.27 5.86
CA LEU A 135 -25.60 1.23 5.59
C LEU A 135 -26.01 2.28 4.55
N ARG A 136 -26.71 1.88 3.48
CA ARG A 136 -27.20 2.80 2.44
C ARG A 136 -28.17 3.83 3.03
N ASP A 137 -29.17 3.36 3.75
CA ASP A 137 -30.13 4.24 4.43
C ASP A 137 -29.44 5.19 5.44
N HIS A 138 -28.37 4.73 6.09
CA HIS A 138 -27.57 5.58 6.96
C HIS A 138 -26.85 6.69 6.19
N ILE A 139 -26.26 6.38 5.04
CA ILE A 139 -25.61 7.36 4.15
C ILE A 139 -26.63 8.40 3.69
N ASP A 140 -27.80 7.97 3.22
CA ASP A 140 -28.85 8.87 2.72
C ASP A 140 -29.37 9.82 3.80
N ARG A 141 -29.49 9.34 5.05
CA ARG A 141 -29.84 10.17 6.21
C ARG A 141 -28.80 11.24 6.51
N ILE A 142 -27.51 10.94 6.35
CA ILE A 142 -26.44 11.92 6.56
C ILE A 142 -26.46 12.98 5.46
N ALA A 143 -26.55 12.58 4.20
CA ALA A 143 -26.59 13.49 3.05
C ALA A 143 -27.76 14.48 3.18
N THR A 144 -28.96 13.98 3.48
CA THR A 144 -30.17 14.80 3.63
C THR A 144 -30.10 15.79 4.81
N ARG A 145 -29.33 15.48 5.87
CA ARG A 145 -29.12 16.40 7.01
C ARG A 145 -28.10 17.48 6.69
N GLY A 146 -27.07 17.17 5.89
CA GLY A 146 -26.07 18.13 5.42
C GLY A 146 -26.69 19.23 4.59
N ASP A 147 -27.55 18.86 3.64
CA ASP A 147 -28.21 19.82 2.73
C ASP A 147 -29.15 20.80 3.47
N ARG A 148 -29.80 20.38 4.56
CA ARG A 148 -30.65 21.27 5.37
C ARG A 148 -29.85 22.24 6.24
N ALA A 149 -28.62 21.90 6.62
CA ALA A 149 -27.77 22.75 7.43
C ALA A 149 -27.10 23.85 6.59
N THR A 150 -26.83 23.59 5.30
CA THR A 150 -26.28 24.58 4.35
C THR A 150 -27.34 25.50 3.74
N GLY A 151 -28.63 25.16 3.85
CA GLY A 151 -29.74 25.89 3.24
C GLY A 151 -30.39 27.01 4.06
N ASN A 152 -29.86 27.36 5.25
CA ASN A 152 -30.47 28.39 6.11
C ASN A 152 -29.48 29.56 6.34
N GLY A 153 -29.27 30.33 5.29
CA GLY A 153 -28.39 31.50 5.25
C GLY A 153 -28.69 32.36 4.03
N SER A 154 -29.91 32.89 3.95
CA SER A 154 -30.31 33.97 3.05
C SER A 154 -31.46 34.75 3.69
#